data_AF-A0A8S9SAB4-F1
#
_entry.id   AF-A0A8S9SAB4-F1
#
_cell.length_a   1.000
_cell.length_b   1.000
_cell.length_c   1.000
_cell.angle_alpha   90.00
_cell.angle_beta   90.00
_cell.angle_gamma   90.00
#
_symmetry.space_group_name_H-M   'P 1'
#
loop_
_entity.id
_entity.type
_entity.pdbx_description
1 polymer ?
#
loop_
_entity_poly.entity_id
_entity_poly.type
_entity_poly.pdbx_seq_one_letter_code
_entity_poly.pdbx_strand_id
1 'polypeptide(L)'
;MQQQSPQMFPAMVPSIPSSNITTEQIQKYLDENKKLIMAIMENQNLGKLAECAQYQALLQKNLMYLAAIADAQPPPPTTGPAPAPAMASQMLQQPETSLGGSGANVGLRVGKQDGAEGQ
;
A
#
# COMPACT_ATOMS: atom_id res chain seq x y z
N MET A 1 6.47 -32.27 26.82
CA MET A 1 6.21 -30.85 26.52
C MET A 1 6.05 -30.72 25.02
N GLN A 2 4.82 -30.77 24.51
CA GLN A 2 4.52 -30.61 23.08
C GLN A 2 4.52 -29.11 22.74
N GLN A 3 5.31 -28.71 21.74
CA GLN A 3 5.21 -27.39 21.12
C GLN A 3 3.93 -27.35 20.28
N GLN A 4 3.02 -26.45 20.63
CA GLN A 4 1.94 -26.02 19.74
C GLN A 4 2.42 -24.82 18.94
N SER A 5 2.44 -24.98 17.62
CA SER A 5 2.60 -23.92 16.64
C SER A 5 1.42 -22.95 16.72
N PRO A 6 1.62 -21.62 16.81
CA PRO A 6 0.52 -20.67 16.71
C PRO A 6 0.05 -20.60 15.25
N GLN A 7 -1.08 -21.25 14.96
CA GLN A 7 -1.79 -21.03 13.69
C GLN A 7 -2.40 -19.63 13.73
N MET A 8 -1.75 -18.67 13.06
CA MET A 8 -2.34 -17.36 12.77
C MET A 8 -3.42 -17.56 11.70
N PHE A 9 -4.67 -17.51 12.11
CA PHE A 9 -5.80 -17.44 11.19
C PHE A 9 -5.80 -16.05 10.54
N PRO A 10 -5.81 -15.92 9.20
CA PRO A 10 -5.94 -14.62 8.56
C PRO A 10 -7.35 -14.10 8.83
N ALA A 11 -7.44 -12.93 9.48
CA ALA A 11 -8.68 -12.18 9.63
C ALA A 11 -9.28 -11.95 8.24
N MET A 12 -10.51 -12.47 8.02
CA MET A 12 -11.27 -12.20 6.81
C MET A 12 -11.55 -10.69 6.73
N VAL A 13 -10.83 -10.02 5.83
CA VAL A 13 -11.21 -8.69 5.36
C VAL A 13 -12.58 -8.82 4.67
N PRO A 14 -13.58 -7.97 5.00
CA PRO A 14 -14.85 -8.01 4.30
C PRO A 14 -14.60 -7.68 2.82
N SER A 15 -14.86 -8.66 1.96
CA SER A 15 -14.80 -8.49 0.51
C SER A 15 -15.87 -7.49 0.11
N ILE A 16 -15.45 -6.25 -0.18
CA ILE A 16 -16.31 -5.20 -0.71
C ILE A 16 -16.86 -5.71 -2.05
N PRO A 17 -18.18 -5.64 -2.29
CA PRO A 17 -18.76 -6.13 -3.54
C PRO A 17 -18.17 -5.34 -4.70
N SER A 18 -17.55 -6.07 -5.64
CA SER A 18 -17.06 -5.57 -6.92
C SER A 18 -18.25 -5.17 -7.80
N SER A 19 -18.99 -4.13 -7.43
CA SER A 19 -19.94 -3.49 -8.32
C SER A 19 -19.13 -2.91 -9.48
N ASN A 20 -19.43 -3.37 -10.69
CA ASN A 20 -18.90 -2.80 -11.94
C ASN A 20 -19.30 -1.32 -12.02
N ILE A 21 -18.50 -0.45 -11.43
CA ILE A 21 -18.67 0.99 -11.51
C ILE A 21 -18.10 1.46 -12.84
N THR A 22 -18.89 2.26 -13.56
CA THR A 22 -18.45 2.88 -14.80
C THR A 22 -17.79 4.22 -14.53
N THR A 23 -16.91 4.65 -15.44
CA THR A 23 -16.31 5.98 -15.42
C THR A 23 -17.35 7.09 -15.48
N GLU A 24 -18.48 6.90 -16.17
CA GLU A 24 -19.60 7.84 -16.17
C GLU A 24 -20.26 8.00 -14.80
N GLN A 25 -20.43 6.89 -14.06
CA GLN A 25 -20.94 6.95 -12.69
C GLN A 25 -20.00 7.77 -11.80
N ILE A 26 -18.68 7.58 -11.96
CA ILE A 26 -17.65 8.33 -11.24
C ILE A 26 -17.75 9.82 -11.58
N GLN A 27 -17.84 10.19 -12.86
CA GLN A 27 -17.98 11.58 -13.28
C GLN A 27 -19.24 12.24 -12.69
N LYS A 28 -20.36 11.52 -12.68
CA LYS A 28 -21.60 12.00 -12.05
C LYS A 28 -21.38 12.35 -10.57
N TYR A 29 -20.69 11.50 -9.81
CA TYR A 29 -20.39 11.78 -8.40
C TYR A 29 -19.44 12.97 -8.23
N LEU A 30 -18.47 13.15 -9.13
CA LEU A 30 -17.58 14.33 -9.11
C LEU A 30 -18.34 15.63 -9.39
N ASP A 31 -19.25 15.63 -10.37
CA ASP A 31 -20.11 16.78 -10.67
C ASP A 31 -21.07 17.09 -9.53
N GLU A 32 -21.66 16.05 -8.91
CA GLU A 32 -22.48 16.20 -7.72
C GLU A 32 -21.68 16.80 -6.55
N ASN A 33 -20.45 16.33 -6.31
CA ASN A 33 -19.58 16.89 -5.27
C ASN A 33 -19.30 18.37 -5.50
N LYS A 34 -19.02 18.77 -6.75
CA LYS A 34 -18.84 20.18 -7.12
C LYS A 34 -20.09 21.01 -6.80
N LYS A 35 -21.27 20.52 -7.18
CA LYS A 35 -22.56 21.21 -6.89
C LYS A 35 -22.82 21.32 -5.39
N LEU A 36 -22.55 20.26 -4.64
CA LEU A 36 -22.73 20.25 -3.18
C LEU A 36 -21.79 21.24 -2.49
N ILE A 37 -20.52 21.31 -2.90
CA ILE A 37 -19.57 22.30 -2.35
C ILE A 37 -20.07 23.72 -2.60
N MET A 38 -20.50 24.03 -3.83
CA MET A 38 -21.05 25.34 -4.16
C MET A 38 -22.30 25.65 -3.32
N ALA A 39 -23.23 24.70 -3.20
CA ALA A 39 -24.44 24.86 -2.40
C ALA A 39 -24.12 25.06 -0.91
N ILE A 40 -23.16 24.33 -0.34
CA ILE A 40 -22.73 24.51 1.04
C ILE A 40 -22.19 25.92 1.26
N MET A 41 -21.32 26.41 0.38
CA MET A 41 -20.76 27.75 0.50
C MET A 41 -21.85 28.83 0.46
N GLU A 42 -22.79 28.72 -0.48
CA GLU A 42 -23.92 29.65 -0.59
C GLU A 42 -24.82 29.61 0.66
N ASN A 43 -25.17 28.41 1.14
CA ASN A 43 -26.05 28.25 2.29
C ASN A 43 -25.38 28.70 3.60
N GLN A 44 -24.06 28.57 3.74
CA GLN A 44 -23.32 29.17 4.86
C GLN A 44 -23.42 30.70 4.81
N ASN A 45 -23.31 31.30 3.63
CA ASN A 45 -23.41 32.74 3.45
C ASN A 45 -24.83 33.28 3.75
N LEU A 46 -25.85 32.44 3.64
CA LEU A 46 -27.25 32.73 3.96
C LEU A 46 -27.64 32.36 5.41
N GLY A 47 -26.76 31.72 6.18
CA GLY A 47 -27.05 31.23 7.53
C GLY A 47 -27.97 30.00 7.57
N LYS A 48 -28.15 29.29 6.45
CA LYS A 48 -28.98 28.08 6.31
C LYS A 48 -28.24 26.82 6.78
N LEU A 49 -28.04 26.72 8.10
CA LEU A 49 -27.21 25.66 8.70
C LEU A 49 -27.81 24.26 8.52
N ALA A 50 -29.13 24.12 8.53
CA ALA A 50 -29.79 22.83 8.36
C ALA A 50 -29.58 22.25 6.96
N GLU A 51 -29.69 23.09 5.94
CA GLU A 51 -29.43 22.73 4.54
C GLU A 51 -27.94 22.42 4.33
N CYS A 52 -27.04 23.21 4.93
CA CYS A 52 -25.61 22.90 4.94
C CYS A 52 -25.32 21.51 5.50
N ALA A 53 -25.91 21.14 6.64
CA ALA A 53 -25.70 19.83 7.24
C ALA A 53 -26.16 18.68 6.32
N GLN A 54 -27.30 18.86 5.64
CA GLN A 54 -27.78 17.87 4.66
C GLN A 54 -26.84 17.74 3.46
N TYR A 55 -26.38 18.84 2.89
CA TYR A 55 -25.45 18.81 1.77
C TYR A 55 -24.09 18.23 2.18
N GLN A 56 -23.62 18.50 3.40
CA GLN A 56 -22.40 17.92 3.95
C GLN A 56 -22.50 16.39 4.10
N ALA A 57 -23.62 15.88 4.61
CA ALA A 57 -23.84 14.44 4.73
C ALA A 57 -23.82 13.75 3.36
N LEU A 58 -24.45 14.35 2.34
CA LEU A 58 -24.44 13.80 0.99
C LEU A 58 -23.04 13.85 0.36
N LEU A 59 -22.31 14.97 0.55
CA LEU A 59 -20.93 15.11 0.07
C LEU A 59 -20.02 14.05 0.69
N GLN A 60 -20.12 13.82 2.00
CA GLN A 60 -19.36 12.78 2.70
C GLN A 60 -19.68 11.39 2.15
N LYS A 61 -20.96 11.08 1.91
CA LYS A 61 -21.37 9.80 1.32
C LYS A 61 -20.72 9.59 -0.05
N ASN A 62 -20.75 10.60 -0.90
CA ASN A 62 -20.19 10.51 -2.24
C ASN A 62 -18.65 10.36 -2.20
N LEU A 63 -17.96 11.06 -1.31
CA LEU A 63 -16.51 10.91 -1.12
C LEU A 63 -16.14 9.52 -0.61
N MET A 64 -16.87 9.02 0.40
CA MET A 64 -16.67 7.66 0.93
C MET A 64 -16.88 6.61 -0.17
N TYR A 65 -17.89 6.80 -1.02
CA TYR A 65 -18.18 5.90 -2.12
C TYR A 65 -17.06 5.90 -3.18
N LEU A 66 -16.56 7.08 -3.55
CA LEU A 66 -15.43 7.20 -4.48
C LEU A 66 -14.14 6.60 -3.92
N ALA A 67 -13.89 6.75 -2.61
CA ALA A 67 -12.75 6.10 -1.95
C ALA A 67 -12.86 4.57 -2.01
N ALA A 68 -14.03 4.01 -1.67
CA ALA A 68 -14.26 2.57 -1.73
C ALA A 68 -14.06 1.99 -3.15
N ILE A 69 -14.45 2.75 -4.19
CA ILE A 69 -14.18 2.38 -5.59
C ILE A 69 -12.68 2.39 -5.91
N ALA A 70 -11.97 3.43 -5.44
CA ALA A 70 -10.53 3.55 -5.64
C ALA A 70 -9.76 2.42 -4.95
N ASP A 71 -10.17 2.04 -3.74
CA ASP A 71 -9.58 0.94 -2.98
C ASP A 71 -9.85 -0.44 -3.59
N ALA A 72 -10.98 -0.59 -4.30
CA ALA A 72 -11.35 -1.83 -4.97
C ALA A 72 -10.69 -2.03 -6.35
N GLN A 73 -9.87 -1.08 -6.83
CA GLN A 73 -9.15 -1.24 -8.09
C GLN A 73 -8.03 -2.28 -7.94
N PRO A 74 -7.91 -3.25 -8.87
CA PRO A 74 -6.80 -4.20 -8.83
C PRO A 74 -5.45 -3.45 -8.92
N PRO A 75 -4.41 -3.90 -8.19
CA PRO A 75 -3.09 -3.29 -8.30
C PRO A 75 -2.63 -3.31 -9.76
N PRO A 76 -1.95 -2.25 -10.23
CA PRO A 76 -1.47 -2.20 -11.60
C PRO A 76 -0.60 -3.43 -11.89
N PRO A 77 -0.65 -3.99 -13.10
CA PRO A 77 0.17 -5.15 -13.45
C PRO A 77 1.63 -4.77 -13.22
N THR A 78 2.26 -5.38 -12.23
CA THR A 78 3.68 -5.22 -11.98
C THR A 78 4.41 -5.80 -13.20
N THR A 79 4.91 -4.95 -14.08
CA THR A 79 5.86 -5.35 -15.12
C THR A 79 7.20 -5.64 -14.44
N GLY A 80 7.26 -6.76 -13.72
CA GLY A 80 8.52 -7.32 -13.26
C GLY A 80 9.37 -7.71 -14.48
N PRO A 81 10.70 -7.52 -14.42
CA PRO A 81 11.58 -8.02 -15.48
C PRO A 81 11.35 -9.53 -15.61
N ALA A 82 11.08 -9.97 -16.84
CA ALA A 82 10.88 -11.38 -17.14
C ALA A 82 12.04 -12.22 -16.56
N PRO A 83 11.78 -13.38 -15.93
CA PRO A 83 12.85 -14.28 -15.56
C PRO A 83 13.61 -14.65 -16.84
N ALA A 84 14.87 -14.23 -16.93
CA ALA A 84 15.75 -14.65 -18.01
C ALA A 84 15.74 -16.19 -18.05
N PRO A 85 15.61 -16.82 -19.22
CA PRO A 85 15.68 -18.27 -19.32
C PRO A 85 17.05 -18.70 -18.79
N ALA A 86 17.03 -19.48 -17.71
CA ALA A 86 18.21 -20.21 -17.26
C ALA A 86 18.56 -21.23 -18.35
N MET A 87 19.42 -20.83 -19.28
CA MET A 87 20.10 -21.75 -20.19
C MET A 87 21.11 -22.58 -19.37
N ALA A 88 20.58 -23.53 -18.61
CA ALA A 88 21.35 -24.67 -18.16
C ALA A 88 21.69 -25.49 -19.41
N SER A 89 22.95 -25.47 -19.85
CA SER A 89 23.67 -26.68 -20.30
C SER A 89 25.08 -26.32 -20.78
N GLN A 90 26.04 -27.06 -20.21
CA GLN A 90 27.27 -27.51 -20.86
C GLN A 90 28.37 -26.45 -21.15
N MET A 91 29.22 -26.20 -20.14
CA MET A 91 30.65 -26.10 -20.44
C MET A 91 31.45 -26.90 -19.40
N LEU A 92 31.74 -28.14 -19.81
CA LEU A 92 32.95 -28.93 -19.59
C LEU A 92 33.79 -28.68 -18.33
N GLN A 93 33.87 -29.74 -17.52
CA GLN A 93 35.00 -30.20 -16.72
C GLN A 93 36.32 -29.41 -16.86
N GLN A 94 36.84 -28.92 -15.74
CA GLN A 94 38.29 -28.99 -15.46
C GLN A 94 38.52 -29.44 -14.01
N PRO A 95 39.47 -30.38 -13.77
CA PRO A 95 39.75 -30.90 -12.43
C PRO A 95 40.78 -30.06 -11.66
N GLU A 96 40.69 -30.21 -10.35
CA GLU A 96 41.50 -29.68 -9.25
C GLU A 96 42.99 -29.42 -9.48
N THR A 97 43.45 -28.29 -8.94
CA THR A 97 44.77 -28.19 -8.28
C THR A 97 44.62 -27.51 -6.91
N SER A 98 44.59 -28.36 -5.90
CA SER A 98 44.84 -28.07 -4.49
C SER A 98 46.26 -27.50 -4.30
N LEU A 99 46.39 -26.36 -3.61
CA LEU A 99 47.46 -26.13 -2.62
C LEU A 99 47.22 -24.83 -1.81
N GLY A 100 47.02 -24.98 -0.49
CA GLY A 100 47.38 -24.04 0.60
C GLY A 100 46.69 -22.67 0.62
N GLY A 101 45.99 -22.22 1.66
CA GLY A 101 46.14 -22.49 3.08
C GLY A 101 46.28 -21.16 3.83
N SER A 102 45.53 -20.99 4.92
CA SER A 102 45.64 -19.92 5.93
C SER A 102 45.12 -18.54 5.48
N GLY A 103 44.14 -17.90 6.10
CA GLY A 103 43.76 -17.91 7.51
C GLY A 103 43.77 -16.46 8.01
N ALA A 104 42.62 -15.96 8.47
CA ALA A 104 42.41 -14.86 9.43
C ALA A 104 41.20 -13.98 9.05
N ASN A 105 40.02 -14.38 9.52
CA ASN A 105 38.95 -13.44 9.82
C ASN A 105 39.12 -13.04 11.29
N VAL A 106 39.70 -11.87 11.52
CA VAL A 106 39.67 -11.11 12.78
C VAL A 106 38.64 -10.01 12.49
N GLY A 107 37.46 -9.98 13.09
CA GLY A 107 37.21 -10.04 14.52
C GLY A 107 37.28 -8.62 15.10
N LEU A 108 36.18 -8.20 15.73
CA LEU A 108 36.12 -7.22 16.82
C LEU A 108 36.08 -5.71 16.49
N ARG A 109 34.94 -5.13 16.92
CA ARG A 109 34.80 -4.05 17.92
C ARG A 109 34.33 -2.67 17.43
N VAL A 110 33.08 -2.38 17.79
CA VAL A 110 32.65 -1.23 18.62
C VAL A 110 33.26 0.13 18.23
N GLY A 111 32.55 0.90 17.41
CA GLY A 111 32.54 2.37 17.51
C GLY A 111 31.44 2.74 18.52
N LYS A 112 31.77 2.92 19.79
CA LYS A 112 32.13 4.20 20.40
C LYS A 112 30.97 5.21 20.32
N GLN A 113 30.01 5.00 21.23
CA GLN A 113 29.09 6.02 21.73
C GLN A 113 29.87 6.83 22.78
N ASP A 114 30.30 8.02 22.41
CA ASP A 114 30.59 9.11 23.35
C ASP A 114 29.50 10.18 23.06
N GLY A 115 28.78 10.79 24.00
CA GLY A 115 29.06 11.09 25.40
C GLY A 115 29.13 12.62 25.58
N ALA A 116 28.42 13.14 26.59
CA ALA A 116 28.34 14.53 27.08
C ALA A 116 27.33 15.45 26.34
N GLU A 117 26.15 15.82 26.89
CA GLU A 117 25.85 16.45 28.20
C GLU A 117 26.71 17.68 28.49
N GLY A 118 26.14 18.86 28.27
CA GLY A 118 26.66 20.15 28.69
C GLY A 118 25.49 21.10 28.89
N GLN A 119 25.32 21.52 30.13
CA GLN A 119 24.34 22.50 30.63
C GLN A 119 24.48 23.86 29.94
#